data_AF-A0A0A2V310-F1
#
_entry.id   AF-A0A0A2V310-F1
#
_cell.length_a   1.000
_cell.length_b   1.000
_cell.length_c   1.000
_cell.angle_alpha   90.00
_cell.angle_beta   90.00
_cell.angle_gamma   90.00
#
_symmetry.space_group_name_H-M   'P 1'
#
loop_
_entity.id
_entity.type
_entity.pdbx_description
1 polymer ?
#
loop_
_entity_poly.entity_id
_entity_poly.type
_entity_poly.pdbx_seq_one_letter_code
_entity_poly.pdbx_strand_id
1 'polypeptide(L)' 'MRLVQLIKDTIKIFVIFTACTLLFYFGLRMMNDEYEQIHRYDEPEGKAVKVFQWEEEQIVDRLSIFFRLGE' A
#
# COMPACT_ATOMS: atom_id res chain seq x y z
N MET A 1 17.06 -38.55 8.48
CA MET A 1 17.68 -37.40 9.17
C MET A 1 17.85 -36.12 8.30
N ARG A 2 17.46 -36.09 7.01
CA ARG A 2 17.51 -34.85 6.19
C ARG A 2 16.36 -33.86 6.47
N LEU A 3 15.18 -34.38 6.81
CA LEU A 3 13.96 -33.59 7.03
C LEU A 3 14.08 -32.64 8.25
N VAL A 4 14.78 -33.07 9.30
CA VAL A 4 15.00 -32.26 10.51
C VAL A 4 15.93 -31.06 10.24
N GLN A 5 16.91 -31.23 9.35
CA GLN A 5 17.82 -30.13 8.96
C GLN A 5 17.07 -29.09 8.14
N LEU A 6 16.27 -29.53 7.16
CA LEU A 6 15.43 -28.63 6.36
C LEU A 6 14.46 -27.83 7.23
N ILE A 7 13.78 -28.48 8.18
CA ILE A 7 12.85 -27.80 9.10
C ILE A 7 13.59 -26.75 9.95
N LYS A 8 14.79 -27.06 10.44
CA LYS A 8 15.60 -26.11 11.22
C LYS A 8 16.02 -24.89 10.38
N ASP A 9 16.44 -25.11 9.14
CA ASP A 9 16.83 -24.02 8.25
C ASP A 9 15.63 -23.14 7.88
N THR A 10 14.48 -23.75 7.58
CA THR A 10 13.23 -23.02 7.32
C THR A 10 12.78 -22.21 8.53
N ILE A 11 12.82 -22.78 9.75
CA ILE A 11 12.47 -22.03 10.97
C ILE A 11 13.41 -20.85 11.17
N LYS A 12 14.72 -21.02 10.93
CA LYS A 12 15.69 -19.93 11.05
C LYS A 12 15.36 -18.78 10.09
N ILE A 13 15.08 -19.10 8.83
CA ILE A 13 14.72 -18.10 7.82
C ILE A 13 13.38 -17.44 8.16
N PHE A 14 12.40 -18.21 8.62
CA PHE A 14 11.10 -17.70 9.04
C PHE A 14 11.23 -16.70 10.19
N VAL A 15 12.03 -17.01 11.22
CA VAL A 15 12.27 -16.10 12.34
C VAL A 15 12.94 -14.80 11.89
N ILE A 16 13.96 -14.89 11.01
CA ILE A 16 14.63 -13.71 10.46
C ILE A 16 13.66 -12.87 9.63
N PHE A 17 12.83 -13.51 8.80
CA PHE A 17 11.82 -12.86 7.99
C PHE A 17 10.79 -12.13 8.88
N THR A 18 10.22 -12.80 9.88
CA THR A 18 9.26 -12.19 10.81
C THR A 18 9.88 -11.02 11.58
N ALA A 19 11.12 -11.16 12.07
CA ALA A 19 11.82 -10.08 12.75
C ALA A 19 12.03 -8.87 11.83
N CYS A 20 12.40 -9.12 10.57
CA CYS A 20 12.54 -8.09 9.54
C CYS A 20 11.19 -7.40 9.25
N THR A 21 10.11 -8.17 9.07
CA THR A 21 8.75 -7.64 8.86
C THR A 21 8.30 -6.75 10.02
N LEU A 22 8.55 -7.17 11.26
CA LEU A 22 8.20 -6.38 12.43
C LEU A 22 9.02 -5.09 12.51
N LEU A 23 10.34 -5.16 12.26
CA LEU A 23 11.20 -3.97 12.22
C LEU A 23 10.68 -2.97 11.19
N PHE A 24 10.37 -3.41 9.97
CA PHE A 24 9.79 -2.55 8.95
C PHE A 24 8.42 -2.00 9.35
N TYR A 25 7.54 -2.82 9.93
CA TYR A 25 6.23 -2.36 10.39
C TYR A 25 6.36 -1.25 11.44
N PHE A 26 7.21 -1.43 12.44
CA PHE A 26 7.44 -0.41 13.46
C PHE A 26 8.15 0.82 12.90
N GLY A 27 9.11 0.65 11.99
CA GLY A 27 9.79 1.76 11.31
C GLY A 27 8.82 2.60 10.47
N LEU A 28 7.98 1.95 9.67
CA LEU A 28 6.94 2.62 8.89
C LEU A 28 5.89 3.27 9.78
N ARG A 29 5.48 2.60 10.87
CA ARG A 29 4.54 3.17 11.84
C ARG A 29 5.12 4.44 12.49
N MET A 30 6.40 4.42 12.87
CA MET A 30 7.09 5.59 13.42
C MET A 30 7.17 6.73 12.40
N MET A 31 7.48 6.42 11.14
CA MET A 31 7.47 7.39 10.05
C MET A 31 6.06 7.94 9.75
N ASN A 32 5.02 7.13 9.91
CA ASN A 32 3.63 7.53 9.69
C ASN A 32 3.10 8.42 10.82
N ASP A 33 3.52 8.18 12.06
CA ASP A 33 3.15 9.00 13.23
C ASP A 33 3.62 10.46 13.07
N GLU A 34 4.79 10.67 12.45
CA GLU A 34 5.28 11.99 12.03
C GLU A 34 4.44 12.61 10.89
N TYR A 35 3.78 11.79 10.06
CA TYR A 35 2.95 12.26 8.95
C TYR A 35 1.58 12.79 9.39
N GLU A 36 0.97 12.21 10.44
CA GLU A 36 -0.30 12.72 10.99
C GLU A 36 -0.14 14.09 11.67
N GLN A 37 1.05 14.39 12.19
CA GLN A 37 1.36 15.69 12.81
C GLN A 37 1.60 16.80 11.78
N ILE A 38 1.84 16.46 10.51
CA ILE A 38 1.91 17.42 9.41
C ILE A 38 0.48 17.67 8.92
N HIS A 39 -0.27 18.44 9.70
CA HIS A 39 -1.47 19.13 9.22
C HIS A 39 -1.06 20.02 8.04
N ARG A 40 -1.33 19.60 6.80
CA ARG A 40 -1.14 20.47 5.63
C ARG A 40 -2.22 20.34 4.57
N TYR A 41 -3.45 20.10 4.98
CA TYR A 41 -4.58 20.56 4.19
C TYR A 41 -5.57 21.21 5.14
N ASP A 42 -5.53 22.54 5.21
CA ASP A 42 -6.73 23.29 5.52
C ASP A 42 -7.80 22.83 4.51
N GLU A 43 -8.95 22.39 5.00
CA GLU A 43 -10.07 22.04 4.14
C GLU A 43 -10.36 23.24 3.23
N PRO A 44 -10.44 23.04 1.90
CA PRO A 44 -10.68 24.16 1.00
C PRO A 44 -12.04 24.78 1.33
N GLU A 45 -12.05 26.07 1.72
CA GLU A 45 -13.27 26.86 1.82
C GLU A 45 -13.83 27.11 0.41
N GLY A 46 -14.45 26.09 -0.16
CA GLY A 46 -14.97 26.11 -1.51
C GLY A 46 -15.92 24.96 -1.73
N LYS A 47 -17.16 25.28 -2.14
CA LYS A 47 -18.21 24.31 -2.43
C LYS A 47 -17.67 23.24 -3.38
N ALA A 48 -17.38 22.04 -2.85
CA ALA A 48 -16.85 20.93 -3.61
C ALA A 48 -17.85 20.56 -4.72
N VAL A 49 -17.57 21.00 -5.95
CA VAL A 49 -18.35 20.58 -7.11
C VAL A 49 -17.95 19.13 -7.37
N LYS A 50 -18.87 18.21 -7.10
CA LYS A 50 -18.71 16.79 -7.41
C LYS A 50 -18.78 16.62 -8.94
N VAL A 51 -17.64 16.75 -9.63
CA VAL A 51 -17.51 16.57 -11.09
C VAL A 51 -17.40 15.08 -11.45
N PHE A 52 -18.25 14.23 -10.88
CA PHE A 52 -18.30 12.81 -11.25
C PHE A 52 -19.74 12.32 -11.21
N GLN A 53 -20.37 12.32 -12.39
CA GLN A 53 -21.48 11.44 -12.68
C GLN A 53 -20.89 10.10 -13.13
N TRP A 54 -21.14 9.06 -12.35
CA TRP A 54 -20.82 7.69 -12.74
C TRP A 54 -21.92 7.23 -13.69
N GLU A 55 -21.71 7.42 -14.99
CA GLU A 55 -22.45 6.69 -16.01
C GLU A 55 -21.80 5.30 -16.11
N GLU A 56 -22.58 4.25 -15.79
CA GLU A 56 -22.13 2.86 -15.60
C GLU A 56 -21.45 2.23 -16.83
N GLU A 57 -21.47 2.88 -17.99
CA GLU A 57 -20.97 2.32 -19.26
C GLU A 57 -19.45 2.43 -19.50
N GLN A 58 -18.70 3.17 -18.69
CA GLN A 58 -17.34 3.60 -19.11
C GLN A 58 -16.16 2.83 -18.50
N ILE A 59 -16.37 1.75 -17.75
CA ILE A 59 -15.24 1.02 -17.11
C ILE A 59 -14.33 0.39 -18.18
N VAL A 60 -14.94 -0.20 -19.22
CA VAL A 60 -14.24 -0.85 -20.34
C VAL A 60 -13.54 0.20 -21.22
N ASP A 61 -14.21 1.32 -21.46
CA ASP A 61 -13.66 2.44 -22.23
C ASP A 61 -12.45 3.06 -21.50
N ARG A 62 -12.58 3.33 -20.19
CA ARG A 62 -11.47 3.82 -19.35
C ARG A 62 -10.27 2.89 -19.33
N LEU A 63 -10.50 1.58 -19.29
CA LEU A 63 -9.40 0.61 -19.34
C LEU A 63 -8.67 0.67 -20.69
N SER A 64 -9.41 0.81 -21.78
CA SER A 64 -8.84 0.94 -23.13
C SER A 64 -8.01 2.21 -23.30
N ILE A 65 -8.47 3.32 -22.70
CA ILE A 65 -7.74 4.59 -22.67
C ILE A 65 -6.45 4.43 -21.86
N PHE A 66 -6.49 3.80 -20.68
CA PHE A 66 -5.32 3.56 -19.84
C PHE A 66 -4.25 2.72 -20.56
N PHE A 67 -4.65 1.70 -21.33
CA PHE A 67 -3.72 0.88 -22.11
C PHE A 67 -3.19 1.60 -23.37
N ARG A 68 -3.95 2.52 -23.97
CA ARG A 68 -3.51 3.30 -25.14
C ARG A 68 -2.63 4.49 -24.75
N LEU A 69 -2.92 5.13 -23.62
CA LEU A 69 -2.09 6.20 -23.06
C LEU A 69 -0.95 5.66 -22.19
N GLY A 70 -0.83 4.35 -22.01
CA GLY A 70 0.23 3.68 -21.25
C GLY A 70 1.60 3.72 -21.93
N GLU A 71 2.06 4.92 -22.25
CA GLU A 71 3.42 5.36 -21.95
C GLU A 71 3.44 5.96 -20.53
#